data_AF-A0A519Z2A1-F1
#
_entry.id   AF-A0A519Z2A1-F1
#
_cell.length_a   1.000
_cell.length_b   1.000
_cell.length_c   1.000
_cell.angle_alpha   90.00
_cell.angle_beta   90.00
_cell.angle_gamma   90.00
#
_symmetry.space_group_name_H-M   'P 1'
#
loop_
_entity.id
_entity.type
_entity.pdbx_description
1 polymer ?
#
loop_
_entity_poly.entity_id
_entity_poly.type
_entity_poly.pdbx_seq_one_letter_code
_entity_poly.pdbx_strand_id
1 'polypeptide(L)'
;MLRAFLTDFLALFFPQACLACQGSLVAGEQYLCTTCRAELPYTNYHLLPATQNPLGRRFWGKLPVTHTLSYLRFLRHGQVQHLLHQLKYQGQQDVGKALGQLYGAELATAGLSPEFDLIVPVPLH
;
A
#
# COMPACT_ATOMS: atom_id res chain seq x y z
N MET A 1 -1.97 20.01 -26.18
CA MET A 1 -1.76 21.23 -25.38
C MET A 1 -3.06 21.74 -24.76
N LEU A 2 -4.11 22.08 -25.52
CA LEU A 2 -5.38 22.61 -24.95
C LEU A 2 -6.04 21.73 -23.87
N ARG A 3 -5.96 20.39 -24.02
CA ARG A 3 -6.52 19.44 -23.04
C ARG A 3 -5.86 19.52 -21.67
N ALA A 4 -4.54 19.74 -21.62
CA ALA A 4 -3.80 19.83 -20.36
C ALA A 4 -4.20 21.10 -19.57
N PHE A 5 -4.33 22.23 -20.27
CA PHE A 5 -4.77 23.47 -19.65
C PHE A 5 -6.21 23.40 -19.12
N LEU A 6 -7.11 22.69 -19.81
CA LEU A 6 -8.48 22.46 -19.34
C LEU A 6 -8.53 21.53 -18.12
N THR A 7 -7.73 20.47 -18.10
CA THR A 7 -7.65 19.58 -16.93
C THR A 7 -7.04 20.28 -15.72
N ASP A 8 -6.01 21.11 -15.92
CA ASP A 8 -5.39 21.88 -14.83
C ASP A 8 -6.34 22.94 -14.27
N PHE A 9 -7.12 23.60 -15.14
CA PHE A 9 -8.15 24.54 -14.71
C PHE A 9 -9.30 23.86 -13.95
N LEU A 10 -9.73 22.66 -14.37
CA LEU A 10 -10.75 21.89 -13.66
C LEU A 10 -10.22 21.33 -12.32
N ALA A 11 -8.94 20.97 -12.24
CA ALA A 11 -8.31 20.48 -11.01
C ALA A 11 -8.27 21.55 -9.89
N LEU A 12 -8.30 22.84 -10.25
CA LEU A 12 -8.47 23.94 -9.29
C LEU A 12 -9.83 23.91 -8.58
N PHE A 13 -10.88 23.39 -9.23
CA PHE A 13 -12.23 23.30 -8.67
C PHE A 13 -12.57 21.91 -8.15
N PHE A 14 -11.99 20.86 -8.73
CA PHE A 14 -12.22 19.46 -8.38
C PHE A 14 -10.89 18.68 -8.27
N PRO A 15 -10.08 18.96 -7.24
CA PRO A 15 -8.83 18.25 -7.06
C PRO A 15 -9.11 16.77 -6.75
N GLN A 16 -8.29 15.89 -7.31
CA GLN A 16 -8.29 14.49 -6.87
C GLN A 16 -7.86 14.45 -5.41
N ALA A 17 -8.63 13.76 -4.58
CA ALA A 17 -8.34 13.64 -3.15
C ALA A 17 -7.43 12.44 -2.88
N CYS A 18 -6.45 12.62 -2.00
CA CYS A 18 -5.62 11.56 -1.48
C CYS A 18 -6.48 10.52 -0.76
N LEU A 19 -6.30 9.23 -1.10
CA LEU A 19 -7.10 8.15 -0.50
C LEU A 19 -6.85 8.03 1.02
N ALA A 20 -5.69 8.46 1.53
CA ALA A 20 -5.34 8.39 2.95
C ALA A 20 -5.81 9.59 3.78
N CYS A 21 -5.44 10.82 3.39
CA CYS A 21 -5.71 12.03 4.18
C CYS A 21 -6.86 12.90 3.64
N GLN A 22 -7.41 12.58 2.47
CA GLN A 22 -8.43 13.37 1.77
C GLN A 22 -7.98 14.78 1.36
N GLY A 23 -6.67 15.10 1.46
CA GLY A 23 -6.10 16.34 0.93
C GLY A 23 -5.99 16.34 -0.60
N SER A 24 -5.81 17.51 -1.19
CA SER A 24 -5.62 17.66 -2.64
C SER A 24 -4.32 16.99 -3.10
N LEU A 25 -4.39 16.20 -4.16
CA LEU A 25 -3.22 15.70 -4.89
C LEU A 25 -2.66 16.77 -5.82
N VAL A 26 -1.34 16.80 -5.96
CA VAL A 26 -0.65 17.65 -6.95
C VAL A 26 -0.33 16.88 -8.23
N ALA A 27 0.04 17.59 -9.29
CA ALA A 27 0.42 16.97 -10.56
C ALA A 27 1.53 15.93 -10.38
N GLY A 28 1.28 14.69 -10.83
CA GLY A 28 2.18 13.55 -10.69
C GLY A 28 1.84 12.61 -9.52
N GLU A 29 0.97 13.03 -8.60
CA GLU A 29 0.40 12.14 -7.59
C GLU A 29 -0.89 11.52 -8.12
N GLN A 30 -1.05 10.19 -7.98
CA GLN A 30 -2.24 9.48 -8.47
C GLN A 30 -3.24 9.12 -7.36
N TYR A 31 -2.77 8.46 -6.30
CA TYR A 31 -3.65 7.88 -5.27
C TYR A 31 -3.33 8.37 -3.85
N LEU A 32 -2.04 8.59 -3.58
CA LEU A 32 -1.54 9.00 -2.28
C LEU A 32 -0.63 10.22 -2.48
N CYS A 33 -0.83 11.23 -1.64
CA CYS A 33 0.08 12.37 -1.61
C CYS A 33 1.45 11.95 -1.05
N THR A 34 2.45 12.74 -1.38
CA THR A 34 3.85 12.49 -1.02
C THR A 34 4.04 12.40 0.50
N THR A 35 3.36 13.26 1.27
CA THR A 35 3.38 13.23 2.74
C THR A 35 2.84 11.92 3.29
N CYS A 36 1.64 11.50 2.85
CA CYS A 36 1.08 10.21 3.27
C CYS A 36 2.00 9.06 2.89
N ARG A 37 2.57 9.05 1.68
CA ARG A 37 3.54 8.03 1.27
C ARG A 37 4.78 7.99 2.16
N ALA A 38 5.27 9.13 2.63
CA ALA A 38 6.44 9.16 3.52
C ALA A 38 6.11 8.72 4.96
N GLU A 39 4.91 9.03 5.45
CA GLU A 39 4.51 8.85 6.85
C GLU A 39 3.74 7.55 7.13
N LEU A 40 3.41 6.78 6.09
CA LEU A 40 2.79 5.47 6.28
C LEU A 40 3.65 4.58 7.20
N PRO A 41 3.04 3.81 8.12
CA PRO A 41 3.77 3.05 9.13
C PRO A 41 4.33 1.75 8.54
N TYR A 42 5.40 1.85 7.75
CA TYR A 42 6.07 0.72 7.12
C TYR A 42 6.68 -0.26 8.14
N THR A 43 6.59 -1.56 7.86
CA THR A 43 7.20 -2.56 8.74
C THR A 43 8.64 -2.91 8.36
N ASN A 44 8.99 -2.77 7.08
CA ASN A 44 10.27 -3.17 6.49
C ASN A 44 10.66 -4.64 6.76
N TYR A 45 9.70 -5.51 7.06
CA TYR A 45 9.95 -6.92 7.36
C TYR A 45 10.51 -7.73 6.18
N HIS A 46 10.39 -7.21 4.96
CA HIS A 46 11.01 -7.78 3.76
C HIS A 46 12.53 -7.61 3.72
N LEU A 47 13.10 -6.70 4.51
CA LEU A 47 14.54 -6.50 4.64
C LEU A 47 15.16 -7.37 5.76
N LEU A 48 14.34 -7.97 6.60
CA LEU A 48 14.81 -8.74 7.75
C LEU A 48 15.03 -10.21 7.36
N PRO A 49 16.10 -10.85 7.88
CA PRO A 49 16.26 -12.29 7.79
C PRO A 49 15.06 -13.03 8.40
N ALA A 50 14.69 -14.18 7.83
CA ALA A 50 13.52 -14.96 8.28
C ALA A 50 13.55 -15.31 9.78
N THR A 51 14.73 -15.55 10.35
CA THR A 51 14.92 -15.87 11.77
C THR A 51 14.66 -14.70 12.71
N GLN A 52 14.80 -13.46 12.22
CA GLN A 52 14.62 -12.23 13.00
C GLN A 52 13.23 -11.62 12.82
N ASN A 53 12.47 -12.09 11.83
CA ASN A 53 11.18 -11.55 11.50
C ASN A 53 10.13 -11.89 12.59
N PRO A 54 9.53 -10.88 13.25
CA PRO A 54 8.57 -11.12 14.34
C PRO A 54 7.29 -11.81 13.86
N LEU A 55 6.93 -11.69 12.57
CA LEU A 55 5.79 -12.42 12.00
C LEU A 55 6.10 -13.92 11.86
N GLY A 56 7.33 -14.25 11.45
CA GLY A 56 7.81 -15.64 11.31
C GLY A 56 7.64 -16.45 12.59
N ARG A 57 7.88 -15.81 13.75
CA ARG A 57 7.74 -16.45 15.06
C ARG A 57 6.35 -17.03 15.32
N ARG A 58 5.30 -16.48 14.72
CA ARG A 58 3.91 -16.95 14.90
C ARG A 58 3.63 -18.28 14.20
N PHE A 59 4.44 -18.61 13.19
CA PHE A 59 4.30 -19.81 12.36
C PHE A 59 5.24 -20.95 12.80
N TRP A 60 6.21 -20.68 13.68
CA TRP A 60 7.13 -21.70 14.19
C TRP A 60 6.38 -22.88 14.83
N GLY A 61 6.73 -24.08 14.37
CA GLY A 61 6.11 -25.34 14.81
C GLY A 61 4.71 -25.59 14.25
N LYS A 62 4.14 -24.68 13.45
CA LYS A 62 2.80 -24.84 12.86
C LYS A 62 2.84 -25.14 11.37
N LEU A 63 3.62 -24.35 10.62
CA LEU A 63 3.71 -24.45 9.16
C LEU A 63 5.11 -24.00 8.71
N PRO A 64 5.77 -24.73 7.81
CA PRO A 64 6.99 -24.23 7.18
C PRO A 64 6.63 -23.05 6.27
N VAL A 65 7.23 -21.88 6.55
CA VAL A 65 7.07 -20.67 5.75
C VAL A 65 8.45 -20.11 5.39
N THR A 66 8.67 -19.79 4.12
CA THR A 66 9.95 -19.25 3.63
C THR A 66 10.08 -17.76 3.94
N HIS A 67 9.02 -17.00 3.67
CA HIS A 67 8.96 -15.56 3.93
C HIS A 67 7.68 -15.20 4.69
N THR A 68 7.80 -14.29 5.66
CA THR A 68 6.64 -13.69 6.35
C THR A 68 6.70 -12.19 6.22
N LEU A 69 5.86 -11.64 5.34
CA LEU A 69 5.95 -10.25 4.94
C LEU A 69 4.71 -9.48 5.40
N SER A 70 4.88 -8.20 5.69
CA SER A 70 3.77 -7.26 5.87
C SER A 70 4.22 -5.89 5.37
N TYR A 71 3.38 -5.22 4.61
CA TYR A 71 3.73 -3.90 4.09
C TYR A 71 3.64 -2.84 5.18
N LEU A 72 2.46 -2.75 5.82
CA LEU A 72 2.09 -1.67 6.73
C LEU A 72 1.67 -2.20 8.10
N ARG A 73 1.93 -1.42 9.14
CA ARG A 73 1.41 -1.65 10.49
C ARG A 73 0.02 -1.03 10.62
N PHE A 74 -0.93 -1.83 11.09
CA PHE A 74 -2.25 -1.33 11.42
C PHE A 74 -2.22 -0.55 12.74
N LEU A 75 -2.65 0.72 12.70
CA LEU A 75 -2.84 1.57 13.87
C LEU A 75 -4.30 2.02 13.94
N ARG A 76 -4.90 1.93 15.13
CA ARG A 76 -6.27 2.42 15.35
C ARG A 76 -6.32 3.93 15.10
N HIS A 77 -7.38 4.37 14.43
CA HIS A 77 -7.59 5.75 13.99
C HIS A 77 -6.48 6.31 13.07
N GLY A 78 -5.67 5.43 12.46
CA GLY A 78 -4.60 5.82 11.55
C GLY A 78 -4.97 5.76 10.07
N GLN A 79 -4.08 6.30 9.22
CA GLN A 79 -4.23 6.33 7.76
C GLN A 79 -4.45 4.92 7.17
N VAL A 80 -3.75 3.90 7.69
CA VAL A 80 -3.90 2.51 7.23
C VAL A 80 -5.31 1.98 7.50
N GLN A 81 -5.90 2.30 8.66
CA GLN A 81 -7.27 1.89 8.96
C GLN A 81 -8.26 2.54 7.99
N HIS A 82 -8.08 3.83 7.71
CA HIS A 82 -8.92 4.56 6.76
C HIS A 82 -8.85 3.94 5.36
N LEU A 83 -7.63 3.71 4.84
CA LEU A 83 -7.40 3.06 3.55
C LEU A 83 -8.09 1.68 3.47
N LEU A 84 -7.89 0.83 4.49
CA LEU A 84 -8.50 -0.49 4.53
C LEU A 84 -10.04 -0.42 4.64
N HIS A 85 -10.57 0.57 5.34
CA HIS A 85 -12.02 0.78 5.43
C HIS A 85 -12.61 1.17 4.07
N GLN A 86 -11.97 2.10 3.34
CA GLN A 86 -12.39 2.47 2.00
C GLN A 86 -12.37 1.26 1.05
N LEU A 87 -11.31 0.45 1.11
CA LEU A 87 -11.19 -0.74 0.27
C LEU A 87 -12.28 -1.78 0.59
N LYS A 88 -12.50 -2.09 1.88
CA LYS A 88 -13.42 -3.17 2.30
C LYS A 88 -14.89 -2.80 2.19
N TYR A 89 -15.26 -1.55 2.50
CA TYR A 89 -16.65 -1.17 2.69
C TYR A 89 -17.17 -0.14 1.70
N GLN A 90 -16.28 0.62 1.05
CA GLN A 90 -16.65 1.66 0.08
C GLN A 90 -16.35 1.25 -1.36
N GLY A 91 -15.88 0.01 -1.59
CA GLY A 91 -15.55 -0.49 -2.92
C GLY A 91 -14.38 0.23 -3.58
N GLN A 92 -13.55 0.95 -2.82
CA GLN A 92 -12.44 1.74 -3.36
C GLN A 92 -11.24 0.85 -3.73
N GLN A 93 -11.32 0.19 -4.88
CA GLN A 93 -10.32 -0.77 -5.36
C GLN A 93 -8.95 -0.14 -5.64
N ASP A 94 -8.92 1.17 -5.90
CA ASP A 94 -7.68 1.88 -6.21
C ASP A 94 -6.74 1.94 -5.01
N VAL A 95 -7.24 1.82 -3.77
CA VAL A 95 -6.40 1.61 -2.59
C VAL A 95 -5.57 0.33 -2.76
N GLY A 96 -6.18 -0.77 -3.18
CA GLY A 96 -5.50 -2.05 -3.36
C GLY A 96 -4.43 -1.96 -4.45
N LYS A 97 -4.74 -1.32 -5.57
CA LYS A 97 -3.78 -1.08 -6.66
C LYS A 97 -2.62 -0.21 -6.20
N ALA A 98 -2.89 0.89 -5.53
CA ALA A 98 -1.87 1.82 -5.04
C ALA A 98 -0.91 1.14 -4.07
N LEU A 99 -1.45 0.45 -3.05
CA LEU A 99 -0.62 -0.24 -2.06
C LEU A 99 0.16 -1.41 -2.69
N GLY A 100 -0.47 -2.16 -3.61
CA GLY A 100 0.18 -3.24 -4.33
C GLY A 100 1.33 -2.78 -5.22
N GLN A 101 1.15 -1.67 -5.95
CA GLN A 101 2.21 -1.08 -6.79
C GLN A 101 3.39 -0.60 -5.96
N LEU A 102 3.12 0.10 -4.85
CA LEU A 102 4.18 0.58 -3.96
C LEU A 102 4.96 -0.58 -3.34
N TYR A 103 4.27 -1.56 -2.76
CA TYR A 103 4.96 -2.65 -2.09
C TYR A 103 5.64 -3.61 -3.07
N GLY A 104 5.01 -3.87 -4.23
CA GLY A 104 5.61 -4.65 -5.29
C GLY A 104 6.93 -4.04 -5.77
N ALA A 105 7.00 -2.71 -5.89
CA ALA A 105 8.25 -2.02 -6.21
C ALA A 105 9.31 -2.21 -5.12
N GLU A 106 8.95 -2.07 -3.84
CA GLU A 106 9.89 -2.33 -2.72
C GLU A 106 10.41 -3.77 -2.74
N LEU A 107 9.53 -4.76 -2.91
CA LEU A 107 9.91 -6.17 -3.01
C LEU A 107 10.84 -6.44 -4.20
N ALA A 108 10.58 -5.79 -5.34
CA ALA A 108 11.44 -5.90 -6.51
C ALA A 108 12.84 -5.31 -6.24
N THR A 109 12.90 -4.13 -5.61
CA THR A 109 14.20 -3.54 -5.22
C THR A 109 14.95 -4.36 -4.19
N ALA A 110 14.25 -5.12 -3.36
CA ALA A 110 14.83 -6.06 -2.40
C ALA A 110 15.23 -7.40 -3.02
N GLY A 111 15.04 -7.59 -4.34
CA GLY A 111 15.42 -8.82 -5.04
C GLY A 111 14.46 -10.00 -4.84
N LEU A 112 13.24 -9.75 -4.34
CA LEU A 112 12.24 -10.79 -4.06
C LEU A 112 11.30 -11.09 -5.25
N SER A 113 11.43 -10.37 -6.37
CA SER A 113 10.62 -10.63 -7.57
C SER A 113 10.62 -12.09 -8.08
N PRO A 114 11.74 -12.83 -8.12
CA PRO A 114 11.75 -14.19 -8.64
C PRO A 114 11.21 -15.23 -7.63
N GLU A 115 10.90 -14.85 -6.39
CA GLU A 115 10.46 -15.78 -5.34
C GLU A 115 8.96 -16.12 -5.41
N PHE A 116 8.18 -15.48 -6.29
CA PHE A 116 6.72 -15.59 -6.31
C PHE A 116 6.17 -15.93 -7.70
N ASP A 117 5.54 -17.10 -7.83
CA ASP A 117 4.89 -17.53 -9.08
C ASP A 117 3.41 -17.14 -9.18
N LEU A 118 2.73 -17.04 -8.03
CA LEU A 118 1.28 -16.85 -7.95
C LEU A 118 0.89 -16.03 -6.72
N ILE A 119 -0.16 -15.21 -6.88
CA ILE A 119 -0.81 -14.51 -5.78
C ILE A 119 -2.19 -15.14 -5.57
N VAL A 120 -2.40 -15.75 -4.41
CA VAL A 120 -3.69 -16.32 -4.01
C VAL A 120 -4.28 -15.47 -2.88
N PRO A 121 -5.39 -14.74 -3.11
CA PRO A 121 -6.05 -13.99 -2.04
C PRO A 121 -6.69 -14.95 -1.04
N VAL A 122 -6.47 -14.72 0.25
CA VAL A 122 -7.16 -15.45 1.32
C VAL A 122 -8.44 -14.69 1.66
N PRO A 123 -9.63 -15.28 1.49
CA PRO A 123 -10.88 -14.62 1.84
C PRO A 123 -10.92 -14.36 3.35
N LEU A 124 -11.27 -13.13 3.72
CA LEU A 124 -11.67 -12.79 5.06
C LEU A 124 -13.20 -12.89 5.09
N HIS A 125 -13.73 -13.74 5.97
CA HIS A 125 -15.18 -13.94 6.16
C HIS A 125 -15.93 -12.63 6.40
#